data_AF-A0A821BL16-F1
#
_entry.id   AF-A0A821BL16-F1
#
_cell.length_a   1.000
_cell.length_b   1.000
_cell.length_c   1.000
_cell.angle_alpha   90.00
_cell.angle_beta   90.00
_cell.angle_gamma   90.00
#
_symmetry.space_group_name_H-M   'P 1'
#
loop_
_entity.id
_entity.type
_entity.pdbx_description
1 polymer ?
#
loop_
_entity_poly.entity_id
_entity_poly.type
_entity_poly.pdbx_seq_one_letter_code
_entity_poly.pdbx_strand_id
1 'polypeptide(L)'
;MLKDDIRKVKDQGKLFERLSSDYDIALQKNADASKTKPHICDDASKILTATRSCFGHTSIDYTYQINVLYNQHKVELIELFLSYINFHKAFFHQGYELLSIDTEKDFNSITTE
;
A
#
# COMPACT_ATOMS: atom_id res chain seq x y z
N MET A 1 6.78 6.19 4.93
CA MET A 1 6.23 5.82 3.60
C MET A 1 5.58 4.46 3.69
N LEU A 2 6.26 3.32 3.46
CA LEU A 2 5.61 2.00 3.53
C LEU A 2 4.82 1.71 4.83
N LYS A 3 5.38 2.05 5.99
CA LYS A 3 4.67 1.86 7.28
C LYS A 3 3.39 2.68 7.39
N ASP A 4 3.38 3.90 6.83
CA ASP A 4 2.22 4.79 6.86
C ASP A 4 1.14 4.29 5.90
N ASP A 5 1.54 3.80 4.74
CA ASP A 5 0.60 3.25 3.74
C ASP A 5 0.00 1.91 4.20
N ILE A 6 0.79 1.05 4.85
CA ILE A 6 0.28 -0.14 5.55
C ILE A 6 -0.74 0.25 6.63
N ARG A 7 -0.46 1.31 7.40
CA ARG A 7 -1.39 1.79 8.43
C ARG A 7 -2.70 2.28 7.81
N LYS A 8 -2.65 3.06 6.73
CA LYS A 8 -3.85 3.51 6.01
C LYS A 8 -4.71 2.34 5.53
N VAL A 9 -4.10 1.33 4.90
CA VAL A 9 -4.84 0.12 4.46
C VAL A 9 -5.49 -0.60 5.64
N LYS A 10 -4.80 -0.72 6.78
CA LYS A 10 -5.38 -1.32 7.99
C LYS A 10 -6.55 -0.52 8.55
N ASP A 11 -6.44 0.81 8.61
CA ASP A 11 -7.51 1.65 9.13
C ASP A 11 -8.72 1.65 8.17
N GLN A 12 -8.50 1.60 6.86
CA GLN A 12 -9.55 1.38 5.87
C GLN A 12 -10.21 -0.01 6.00
N GLY A 13 -9.41 -1.05 6.31
CA GLY A 13 -9.92 -2.39 6.58
C GLY A 13 -10.86 -2.44 7.79
N LYS A 14 -10.52 -1.73 8.87
CA LYS A 14 -11.43 -1.61 10.04
C LYS A 14 -12.74 -0.90 9.68
N LEU A 15 -12.68 0.14 8.84
CA LEU A 15 -13.88 0.84 8.38
C LEU A 15 -14.75 -0.08 7.52
N PHE A 16 -14.14 -0.86 6.62
CA PHE A 16 -14.81 -1.87 5.82
C PHE A 16 -15.53 -2.91 6.68
N GLU A 17 -14.84 -3.49 7.67
CA GLU A 17 -15.42 -4.49 8.58
C GLU A 17 -16.60 -3.92 9.37
N ARG A 18 -16.44 -2.69 9.89
CA ARG A 18 -17.52 -2.01 10.60
C ARG A 18 -18.74 -1.81 9.71
N LEU A 19 -18.56 -1.27 8.50
CA LEU A 19 -19.67 -1.01 7.58
C LEU A 19 -20.30 -2.29 7.02
N SER A 20 -19.53 -3.37 6.91
CA SER A 20 -20.07 -4.71 6.63
C SER A 20 -21.05 -5.14 7.73
N SER A 21 -20.64 -5.01 9.00
CA SER A 21 -21.50 -5.36 10.13
C SER A 21 -22.74 -4.47 10.22
N ASP A 22 -22.60 -3.16 10.00
CA ASP A 22 -23.73 -2.22 9.97
C ASP A 22 -24.71 -2.58 8.83
N TYR A 23 -24.20 -3.05 7.69
CA TYR A 23 -25.01 -3.50 6.56
C TYR A 23 -25.78 -4.80 6.88
N ASP A 24 -25.13 -5.77 7.51
CA ASP A 24 -25.79 -7.01 7.96
C ASP A 24 -26.91 -6.73 8.96
N ILE A 25 -26.69 -5.79 9.90
CA ILE A 25 -27.72 -5.34 10.85
C ILE A 25 -28.88 -4.67 10.11
N ALA A 26 -28.60 -3.83 9.10
CA ALA A 26 -29.63 -3.17 8.32
C ALA A 26 -30.47 -4.17 7.49
N LEU A 27 -29.83 -5.21 6.95
CA LEU A 27 -30.51 -6.32 6.27
C LEU A 27 -31.46 -7.05 7.21
N GLN A 28 -30.99 -7.43 8.41
CA GLN A 28 -31.81 -8.12 9.39
C GLN A 28 -33.01 -7.27 9.84
N LYS A 29 -32.78 -5.99 10.16
CA LYS A 29 -33.85 -5.04 10.54
C LYS A 29 -34.89 -4.85 9.43
N ASN A 30 -34.45 -4.83 8.17
CA ASN A 30 -35.37 -4.72 7.03
C ASN A 30 -36.20 -6.00 6.86
N ALA A 31 -35.58 -7.17 7.01
CA ALA A 31 -36.27 -8.46 6.95
C ALA A 31 -37.30 -8.64 8.07
N ASP A 32 -36.98 -8.18 9.28
CA ASP A 32 -37.85 -8.26 10.46
C ASP A 32 -38.94 -7.17 10.50
N ALA A 33 -38.91 -6.20 9.57
CA ALA A 33 -39.86 -5.10 9.56
C ALA A 33 -41.30 -5.62 9.35
N SER A 34 -42.16 -5.32 10.32
CA SER A 34 -43.55 -5.79 10.31
C SER A 34 -44.36 -5.13 9.19
N LYS A 35 -44.82 -5.94 8.23
CA LYS A 35 -45.61 -5.51 7.05
C LYS A 35 -46.94 -4.85 7.40
N THR A 36 -47.39 -4.94 8.66
CA THR A 36 -48.63 -4.29 9.14
C THR A 36 -48.42 -2.80 9.48
N LYS A 37 -47.18 -2.30 9.52
CA LYS A 37 -46.85 -0.88 9.75
C LYS A 37 -46.05 -0.32 8.57
N PRO A 38 -46.72 0.18 7.50
CA PRO A 38 -46.07 0.60 6.27
C PRO A 38 -44.91 1.60 6.46
N HIS A 39 -45.07 2.58 7.36
CA HIS A 39 -44.02 3.58 7.64
C HIS A 39 -42.73 2.97 8.19
N ILE A 40 -42.82 1.91 9.01
CA ILE A 40 -41.64 1.23 9.57
C ILE A 40 -40.90 0.46 8.47
N CYS A 41 -41.63 -0.18 7.55
CA CYS A 41 -41.04 -0.85 6.39
C CYS A 41 -40.30 0.15 5.49
N ASP A 42 -40.91 1.30 5.22
CA ASP A 42 -40.31 2.34 4.38
C ASP A 42 -39.03 2.89 5.01
N ASP A 43 -39.04 3.17 6.31
CA ASP A 43 -37.85 3.68 7.01
C ASP A 43 -36.73 2.62 7.08
N ALA A 44 -37.06 1.36 7.36
CA ALA A 44 -36.09 0.27 7.33
C ALA A 44 -35.48 0.08 5.93
N SER A 45 -36.27 0.27 4.86
CA SER A 45 -35.82 0.19 3.46
C SER A 45 -34.88 1.34 3.08
N LYS A 46 -35.19 2.56 3.52
CA LYS A 46 -34.30 3.73 3.32
C LYS A 46 -32.96 3.53 4.00
N ILE A 47 -32.96 3.10 5.26
CA ILE A 47 -31.73 2.81 6.01
C ILE A 47 -30.91 1.74 5.28
N LEU A 48 -31.53 0.63 4.89
CA LEU A 48 -30.86 -0.43 4.15
C LEU A 48 -30.21 0.09 2.87
N THR A 49 -30.92 0.91 2.10
CA THR A 49 -30.42 1.48 0.84
C THR A 49 -29.21 2.37 1.07
N ALA A 50 -29.26 3.24 2.08
CA ALA A 50 -28.15 4.11 2.44
C ALA A 50 -26.92 3.31 2.91
N THR A 51 -27.11 2.34 3.80
CA THR A 51 -26.00 1.51 4.32
C THR A 51 -25.39 0.65 3.21
N ARG A 52 -26.20 0.10 2.30
CA ARG A 52 -25.72 -0.64 1.12
C ARG A 52 -24.81 0.20 0.25
N SER A 53 -25.20 1.44 -0.06
CA SER A 53 -24.41 2.36 -0.86
C SER A 53 -23.08 2.69 -0.17
N CYS A 54 -23.12 3.02 1.12
CA CYS A 54 -21.92 3.33 1.91
C CYS A 54 -20.94 2.14 1.98
N PHE A 55 -21.46 0.93 2.21
CA PHE A 55 -20.66 -0.29 2.19
C PHE A 55 -20.04 -0.54 0.81
N GLY A 56 -20.80 -0.36 -0.27
CA GLY A 56 -20.31 -0.49 -1.64
C GLY A 56 -19.15 0.47 -1.96
N HIS A 57 -19.28 1.76 -1.61
CA HIS A 57 -18.21 2.73 -1.77
C HIS A 57 -16.96 2.34 -0.97
N THR A 58 -17.14 1.99 0.31
CA THR A 58 -16.02 1.61 1.19
C THR A 58 -15.31 0.35 0.71
N SER A 59 -16.03 -0.62 0.14
CA SER A 59 -15.48 -1.85 -0.43
C SER A 59 -14.54 -1.55 -1.60
N ILE A 60 -14.94 -0.63 -2.48
CA ILE A 60 -14.15 -0.19 -3.62
C ILE A 60 -12.91 0.55 -3.14
N ASP A 61 -13.08 1.49 -2.20
CA ASP A 61 -11.97 2.26 -1.63
C ASP A 61 -10.94 1.36 -0.94
N TYR A 62 -11.40 0.37 -0.17
CA TYR A 62 -10.52 -0.59 0.49
C TYR A 62 -9.72 -1.42 -0.51
N THR A 63 -10.39 -1.98 -1.52
CA THR A 63 -9.74 -2.74 -2.60
C THR A 63 -8.73 -1.88 -3.36
N TYR A 64 -9.08 -0.63 -3.66
CA TYR A 64 -8.20 0.32 -4.33
C TYR A 64 -6.94 0.59 -3.49
N GLN A 65 -7.08 0.84 -2.19
CA GLN A 65 -5.94 1.12 -1.32
C GLN A 65 -4.98 -0.08 -1.20
N ILE A 66 -5.50 -1.31 -1.16
CA ILE A 66 -4.66 -2.52 -1.23
C ILE A 66 -3.88 -2.54 -2.54
N ASN A 67 -4.54 -2.26 -3.66
CA ASN A 67 -3.90 -2.26 -4.97
C ASN A 67 -2.81 -1.19 -5.09
N VAL A 68 -3.06 0.01 -4.58
CA VAL A 68 -2.06 1.10 -4.55
C VAL A 68 -0.83 0.68 -3.75
N LEU A 69 -1.03 0.16 -2.53
CA LEU A 69 0.08 -0.31 -1.67
C LEU A 69 0.93 -1.38 -2.37
N TYR A 70 0.27 -2.36 -3.00
CA TYR A 70 0.97 -3.45 -3.70
C TYR A 70 1.82 -2.93 -4.87
N ASN A 71 1.27 -2.03 -5.68
CA ASN A 71 1.97 -1.48 -6.85
C ASN A 71 3.11 -0.54 -6.46
N GLN A 72 2.90 0.31 -5.45
CA GLN A 72 3.94 1.22 -4.96
C GLN A 72 5.14 0.46 -4.38
N HIS A 73 4.89 -0.53 -3.52
CA HIS A 73 5.96 -1.31 -2.91
C HIS A 73 6.82 -2.06 -3.94
N LYS A 74 6.20 -2.54 -5.03
CA LYS A 74 6.94 -3.19 -6.13
C LYS A 74 7.93 -2.24 -6.80
N VAL A 75 7.53 -0.98 -7.03
CA VAL A 75 8.38 0.03 -7.65
C VAL A 75 9.51 0.44 -6.70
N GLU A 76 9.19 0.73 -5.44
CA GLU A 76 10.19 1.13 -4.43
C GLU A 76 11.31 0.09 -4.26
N LEU A 77 10.96 -1.20 -4.29
CA LEU A 77 11.96 -2.27 -4.16
C LEU A 77 12.95 -2.27 -5.33
N ILE A 78 12.45 -2.08 -6.56
CA ILE A 78 13.30 -2.03 -7.76
C ILE A 78 14.21 -0.80 -7.72
N GLU A 79 13.69 0.35 -7.31
CA GLU A 79 14.47 1.57 -7.15
C GLU A 79 15.58 1.40 -6.10
N LEU A 80 15.30 0.72 -4.99
CA LEU A 80 16.29 0.38 -3.98
C LEU A 80 17.41 -0.51 -4.55
N PHE A 81 17.06 -1.56 -5.29
CA PHE A 81 18.06 -2.42 -5.94
C PHE A 81 18.89 -1.66 -6.97
N LEU A 82 18.26 -0.80 -7.77
CA LEU A 82 18.96 0.03 -8.74
C LEU A 82 19.93 1.00 -8.05
N SER A 83 19.50 1.65 -6.98
CA SER A 83 20.34 2.53 -6.16
C SER A 83 21.55 1.78 -5.59
N TYR A 84 21.31 0.59 -5.04
CA TYR A 84 22.37 -0.29 -4.52
C TYR A 84 23.39 -0.68 -5.60
N ILE A 85 22.92 -1.09 -6.78
CA ILE A 85 23.80 -1.45 -7.91
C ILE A 85 24.62 -0.23 -8.35
N ASN A 86 24.01 0.94 -8.47
CA ASN A 86 24.71 2.17 -8.86
C ASN A 86 25.74 2.60 -7.81
N PHE A 87 25.42 2.46 -6.53
CA PHE A 87 26.37 2.70 -5.44
C PHE A 87 27.59 1.79 -5.56
N HIS A 88 27.39 0.48 -5.73
CA HIS A 88 28.50 -0.46 -5.90
C HIS A 88 29.29 -0.19 -7.18
N LYS A 89 28.62 0.15 -8.30
CA LYS A 89 29.30 0.54 -9.54
C LYS A 89 30.23 1.73 -9.31
N ALA A 90 29.75 2.78 -8.64
CA ALA A 90 30.56 3.95 -8.32
C ALA A 90 31.72 3.59 -7.37
N PHE A 91 31.44 2.82 -6.32
CA PHE A 91 32.44 2.36 -5.35
C PHE A 91 33.58 1.59 -6.03
N PHE A 92 33.27 0.61 -6.88
CA PHE A 92 34.29 -0.18 -7.56
C PHE A 92 35.00 0.60 -8.66
N HIS A 93 34.31 1.50 -9.36
CA HIS A 93 34.94 2.36 -10.36
C HIS A 93 35.98 3.29 -9.72
N GLN A 94 35.61 3.99 -8.64
CA GLN A 94 36.52 4.85 -7.89
C GLN A 94 37.66 4.05 -7.26
N GLY A 95 37.37 2.89 -6.68
CA GLY A 95 38.38 2.00 -6.11
C GLY A 95 39.39 1.52 -7.15
N TYR A 96 38.93 1.20 -8.37
CA TYR A 96 39.81 0.81 -9.47
C TYR A 96 40.68 1.98 -9.93
N GLU A 97 40.10 3.18 -10.14
CA GLU A 97 40.86 4.36 -10.53
C GLU A 97 41.97 4.66 -9.53
N LEU A 98 41.65 4.65 -8.23
CA LEU A 98 42.63 4.87 -7.16
C LEU A 98 43.75 3.83 -7.19
N LEU A 99 43.40 2.55 -7.20
CA LEU A 99 44.38 1.47 -7.23
C LEU A 99 45.24 1.49 -8.50
N SER A 100 44.65 1.79 -9.65
CA SER A 100 45.39 1.87 -10.92
C SER A 100 46.44 2.99 -10.89
N ILE A 101 46.10 4.16 -10.36
CA ILE A 101 47.02 5.30 -10.24
C ILE A 101 48.13 5.01 -9.24
N ASP A 102 47.81 4.45 -8.07
CA ASP A 102 48.80 4.21 -7.02
C ASP A 102 49.74 3.04 -7.38
N THR A 103 49.19 1.96 -7.96
CA THR A 103 50.03 0.82 -8.36
C THR A 103 50.95 1.15 -9.52
N GLU A 104 50.56 1.94 -10.52
CA GLU A 104 51.47 2.38 -11.59
C GLU A 104 52.61 3.25 -11.04
N LYS A 105 52.32 4.10 -10.06
CA LYS A 105 53.30 5.02 -9.47
C LYS A 105 54.30 4.28 -8.59
N ASP A 106 53.83 3.33 -7.79
CA ASP A 106 54.68 2.50 -6.94
C ASP A 106 55.51 1.53 -7.77
N PHE A 107 54.94 0.89 -8.81
CA PHE A 107 55.68 -0.02 -9.67
C PHE A 107 56.80 0.68 -10.45
N ASN A 108 56.54 1.88 -10.98
CA ASN A 108 57.54 2.70 -11.66
C ASN A 108 58.64 3.21 -10.71
N SER A 109 58.31 3.47 -9.45
CA SER A 109 59.30 3.88 -8.44
C SER A 109 60.24 2.74 -8.04
N ILE A 110 59.74 1.49 -8.00
CA ILE A 110 60.53 0.29 -7.67
C ILE A 110 61.39 -0.19 -8.85
N THR A 111 61.03 0.12 -10.10
CA THR A 111 61.78 -0.29 -11.30
C THR A 111 62.79 0.74 -11.80
N THR A 112 62.85 1.94 -11.19
CA THR A 112 63.80 3.01 -11.56
C THR A 112 65.00 3.13 -10.59
N GLU A 113 65.12 2.23 -9.61
CA GLU A 113 66.35 2.00 -8.80
C GLU A 113 67.13 0.78 -9.33
#